data_AF-A0A7N2KNU7-F1
#
_entry.id   AF-A0A7N2KNU7-F1
#
_cell.length_a   1.000
_cell.length_b   1.000
_cell.length_c   1.000
_cell.angle_alpha   90.00
_cell.angle_beta   90.00
_cell.angle_gamma   90.00
#
_symmetry.space_group_name_H-M   'P 1'
#
loop_
_entity.id
_entity.type
_entity.pdbx_description
1 polymer ?
#
loop_
_entity_poly.entity_id
_entity_poly.type
_entity_poly.pdbx_seq_one_letter_code
_entity_poly.pdbx_strand_id
1 'polypeptide(L)'
;MMQMILEVFSWVNKAQYLLLTSIYELESKVFDVLKAKFSFPVYAMGQIVPNFDFGENTNHNDNNYLHWLDCQPRSSVLYISMGSFHSVSTAQMDEIAFGLRDSGVRFFWVARDETNRLKELCSHIGLVVPWCNQLRVLSHSSVGGFLSHCGWSSTREGMLCGLPFLTFPIVFDQILNSKLIVEDWKIGSRVKQDMGMDNLVTRVEISRLVQKFMNLENDEVKEIRTRASEFQQIFVNVQLQKEDHLKPASMPSSRTFHIAWLLSRT
;
A
#
# COMPACT_ATOMS: atom_id res chain seq x y z
N MET A 1 -0.59 20.75 -14.82
CA MET A 1 -0.35 19.32 -14.50
C MET A 1 -0.80 18.40 -15.62
N MET A 2 -2.07 18.43 -16.06
CA MET A 2 -2.56 17.59 -17.17
C MET A 2 -1.78 17.76 -18.49
N GLN A 3 -1.34 18.99 -18.80
CA GLN A 3 -0.51 19.25 -19.98
C GLN A 3 0.87 18.59 -19.90
N MET A 4 1.52 18.59 -18.72
CA MET A 4 2.78 17.85 -18.52
C MET A 4 2.58 16.33 -18.68
N ILE A 5 1.45 15.79 -18.20
CA ILE A 5 1.14 14.36 -18.37
C ILE A 5 1.01 14.00 -19.85
N LEU A 6 0.29 14.81 -20.64
CA LEU A 6 0.14 14.61 -22.08
C LEU A 6 1.47 14.74 -22.83
N GLU A 7 2.31 15.69 -22.42
CA GLU A 7 3.66 15.83 -22.96
C GLU A 7 4.49 14.57 -22.68
N VAL A 8 4.50 14.04 -21.45
CA VAL A 8 5.21 12.79 -21.13
C VAL A 8 4.81 11.64 -22.05
N PHE A 9 3.51 11.47 -22.35
CA PHE A 9 3.07 10.42 -23.29
C PHE A 9 3.63 10.56 -24.69
N SER A 10 3.85 11.79 -25.18
CA SER A 10 4.47 12.02 -26.48
C SER A 10 5.96 11.63 -26.51
N TRP A 11 6.62 11.65 -25.35
CA TRP A 11 8.03 11.27 -25.21
C TRP A 11 8.23 9.76 -25.09
N VAL A 12 7.20 9.00 -24.67
CA VAL A 12 7.29 7.53 -24.54
C VAL A 12 7.72 6.89 -25.86
N ASN A 13 7.20 7.35 -27.01
CA ASN A 13 7.59 6.83 -28.33
C ASN A 13 9.05 7.12 -28.72
N LYS A 14 9.71 8.04 -28.01
CA LYS A 14 11.12 8.42 -28.23
C LYS A 14 12.06 7.75 -27.23
N ALA A 15 11.53 6.97 -26.28
CA ALA A 15 12.33 6.29 -25.27
C ALA A 15 13.13 5.13 -25.86
N GLN A 16 14.27 4.82 -25.24
CA GLN A 16 15.08 3.64 -25.60
C GLN A 16 14.61 2.37 -24.87
N TYR A 17 13.94 2.53 -23.74
CA TYR A 17 13.35 1.47 -22.94
C TYR A 17 12.29 2.07 -22.01
N LEU A 18 11.34 1.24 -21.56
CA LEU A 18 10.33 1.61 -20.57
C LEU A 18 10.51 0.76 -19.32
N LEU A 19 10.73 1.42 -18.18
CA LEU A 19 10.80 0.79 -16.86
C LEU A 19 9.50 1.04 -16.12
N LEU A 20 8.80 -0.03 -15.75
CA LEU A 20 7.57 0.05 -14.97
C LEU A 20 7.81 -0.48 -13.55
N THR A 21 7.36 0.27 -12.56
CA THR A 21 7.45 -0.07 -11.13
C THR A 21 6.38 -1.08 -10.72
N SER A 22 6.23 -2.14 -11.51
CA SER A 22 5.28 -3.23 -11.31
C SER A 22 5.97 -4.59 -11.47
N ILE A 23 5.22 -5.65 -11.20
CA ILE A 23 5.62 -7.06 -11.31
C ILE A 23 4.91 -7.65 -12.54
N TYR A 24 5.63 -8.40 -13.38
CA TYR A 24 5.05 -8.95 -14.61
C TYR A 24 3.91 -9.92 -14.31
N GLU A 25 4.07 -10.78 -13.30
CA GLU A 25 3.08 -11.75 -12.83
C GLU A 25 1.79 -11.07 -12.36
N LEU A 26 1.88 -9.83 -11.88
CA LEU A 26 0.73 -9.05 -11.41
C LEU A 26 -0.10 -8.48 -12.57
N GLU A 27 0.56 -8.00 -13.62
CA GLU A 27 -0.06 -7.23 -14.71
C GLU A 27 0.35 -7.75 -16.10
N SER A 28 0.47 -9.07 -16.25
CA SER A 28 1.05 -9.71 -17.46
C SER A 28 0.40 -9.23 -18.76
N LYS A 29 -0.93 -9.15 -18.79
CA LYS A 29 -1.70 -8.61 -19.93
C LYS A 29 -1.30 -7.19 -20.31
N VAL A 30 -1.06 -6.31 -19.32
CA VAL A 30 -0.64 -4.93 -19.56
C VAL A 30 0.76 -4.92 -20.18
N PHE A 31 1.69 -5.67 -19.60
CA PHE A 31 3.05 -5.78 -20.14
C PHE A 31 3.07 -6.36 -21.55
N ASP A 32 2.27 -7.38 -21.85
CA ASP A 32 2.21 -8.00 -23.17
C ASP A 32 1.70 -7.01 -24.22
N VAL A 33 0.66 -6.24 -23.89
CA VAL A 33 0.16 -5.17 -24.77
C VAL A 33 1.21 -4.08 -24.99
N LEU A 34 1.93 -3.66 -23.95
CA LEU A 34 2.97 -2.64 -24.07
C LEU A 34 4.16 -3.13 -24.89
N LYS A 35 4.58 -4.39 -24.69
CA LYS A 35 5.64 -5.03 -25.50
C LYS A 35 5.25 -5.20 -26.96
N ALA A 36 3.98 -5.45 -27.25
CA ALA A 36 3.48 -5.51 -28.63
C ALA A 36 3.36 -4.12 -29.27
N LYS A 37 3.03 -3.10 -28.47
CA LYS A 37 2.83 -1.72 -28.93
C LYS A 37 4.14 -0.99 -29.24
N PHE A 38 5.17 -1.21 -28.43
CA PHE A 38 6.43 -0.49 -28.53
C PHE A 38 7.53 -1.38 -29.13
N SER A 39 8.33 -0.80 -30.03
CA SER A 39 9.48 -1.49 -30.63
C SER A 39 10.70 -1.56 -29.71
N PHE A 40 10.71 -0.78 -28.63
CA PHE A 40 11.78 -0.78 -27.63
C PHE A 40 11.46 -1.71 -26.45
N PRO A 41 12.48 -2.15 -25.68
CA PRO A 41 12.29 -3.03 -24.53
C PRO A 41 11.41 -2.42 -23.42
N VAL A 42 10.49 -3.23 -22.89
CA VAL A 42 9.64 -2.91 -21.73
C VAL A 42 9.99 -3.85 -20.58
N TYR A 43 10.44 -3.30 -19.45
CA TYR A 43 10.90 -4.04 -18.28
C TYR A 43 10.01 -3.81 -17.07
N ALA A 44 9.66 -4.90 -16.39
CA ALA A 44 9.13 -4.87 -15.04
C ALA A 44 10.30 -4.77 -14.06
N MET A 45 10.39 -3.67 -13.30
CA MET A 45 11.44 -3.51 -12.29
C MET A 45 11.17 -4.39 -11.04
N GLY A 46 9.93 -4.88 -10.90
CA GLY A 46 9.50 -5.70 -9.77
C GLY A 46 9.33 -4.89 -8.49
N GLN A 47 9.65 -5.51 -7.36
CA GLN A 47 9.55 -4.90 -6.02
C GLN A 47 10.65 -3.87 -5.77
N ILE A 48 10.50 -2.65 -6.30
CA ILE A 48 11.08 -1.46 -5.66
C ILE A 48 10.17 -1.11 -4.47
N VAL A 49 10.33 -1.84 -3.37
CA VAL A 49 9.84 -1.46 -2.04
C VAL A 49 11.09 -1.16 -1.22
N PRO A 50 11.12 -0.12 -0.37
CA PRO A 50 12.28 0.13 0.49
C PRO A 50 12.65 -1.17 1.21
N ASN A 51 13.95 -1.53 1.18
CA ASN A 51 14.45 -2.77 1.79
C ASN A 51 13.84 -2.98 3.18
N PHE A 52 13.54 -4.23 3.52
CA PHE A 52 13.25 -4.71 4.88
C PHE A 52 14.47 -4.56 5.80
N ASP A 53 15.21 -3.46 5.71
CA ASP A 53 16.23 -3.16 6.70
C ASP A 53 15.50 -2.83 8.01
N PHE A 54 15.44 -3.84 8.87
CA PHE A 54 15.28 -3.71 10.31
C PHE A 54 16.48 -2.98 10.97
N GLY A 55 17.26 -2.23 10.18
CA GLY A 55 18.43 -1.51 10.63
C GLY A 55 18.07 -0.56 11.75
N GLU A 56 18.71 -0.78 12.89
CA GLU A 56 18.58 -0.13 14.19
C GLU A 56 18.92 1.37 14.18
N ASN A 57 18.33 2.16 13.29
CA ASN A 57 18.21 3.60 13.51
C ASN A 57 16.90 3.88 14.22
N THR A 58 16.76 3.30 15.43
CA THR A 58 15.69 3.64 16.36
C THR A 58 15.89 5.08 16.83
N ASN A 59 15.38 6.04 16.07
CA ASN A 59 14.94 7.28 16.69
C ASN A 59 13.92 6.86 17.77
N HIS A 60 14.15 7.27 19.02
CA HIS A 60 13.37 6.82 20.19
C HIS A 60 11.84 6.96 20.06
N ASN A 61 11.33 7.72 19.08
CA ASN A 61 9.90 7.83 18.77
C ASN A 61 9.31 6.62 18.03
N ASP A 62 10.10 5.81 17.32
CA ASP A 62 9.58 4.65 16.57
C ASP A 62 9.08 3.53 17.49
N ASN A 63 9.63 3.42 18.70
CA ASN A 63 9.24 2.38 19.65
C ASN A 63 7.84 2.60 20.24
N ASN A 64 7.33 3.84 20.28
CA ASN A 64 6.10 4.13 21.02
C ASN A 64 4.84 3.67 20.26
N TYR A 65 4.80 3.84 18.94
CA TYR A 65 3.64 3.45 18.14
C TYR A 65 3.61 1.95 17.80
N LEU A 66 4.77 1.30 17.70
CA LEU A 66 4.85 -0.15 17.52
C LEU A 66 4.42 -0.88 18.80
N HIS A 67 4.87 -0.42 19.97
CA HIS A 67 4.40 -0.95 21.25
C HIS A 67 2.87 -0.83 21.40
N TRP A 68 2.27 0.26 20.90
CA TRP A 68 0.82 0.37 20.87
C TRP A 68 0.18 -0.75 20.02
N LEU A 69 0.77 -1.09 18.86
CA LEU A 69 0.30 -2.18 18.01
C LEU A 69 0.50 -3.57 18.64
N ASP A 70 1.60 -3.78 19.37
CA ASP A 70 1.89 -5.02 20.11
C ASP A 70 0.78 -5.34 21.14
N CYS A 71 0.18 -4.30 21.72
CA CYS A 71 -0.91 -4.42 22.68
C CYS A 71 -2.29 -4.71 22.04
N GLN A 72 -2.38 -4.78 20.70
CA GLN A 72 -3.66 -5.01 20.01
C GLN A 72 -3.83 -6.47 19.58
N PRO A 73 -5.06 -7.01 19.57
CA PRO A 73 -5.32 -8.33 19.02
C PRO A 73 -4.93 -8.46 17.54
N ARG A 74 -4.62 -9.68 17.11
CA ARG A 74 -4.29 -9.99 15.71
C ARG A 74 -5.41 -9.54 14.77
N SER A 75 -5.02 -8.92 13.65
CA SER A 75 -5.91 -8.45 12.58
C SER A 75 -7.08 -7.56 13.06
N SER A 76 -6.90 -6.82 14.15
CA SER A 76 -7.95 -5.99 14.77
C SER A 76 -7.81 -4.49 14.50
N VAL A 77 -6.70 -4.05 13.93
CA VAL A 77 -6.40 -2.64 13.65
C VAL A 77 -6.57 -2.33 12.17
N LEU A 78 -7.34 -1.30 11.85
CA LEU A 78 -7.39 -0.71 10.51
C LEU A 78 -6.25 0.32 10.37
N TYR A 79 -5.31 0.07 9.45
CA TYR A 79 -4.30 1.07 9.10
C TYR A 79 -4.86 2.08 8.11
N ILE A 80 -4.58 3.37 8.29
CA ILE A 80 -5.15 4.47 7.51
C ILE A 80 -4.03 5.42 7.07
N SER A 81 -3.87 5.57 5.75
CA SER A 81 -2.88 6.48 5.15
C SER A 81 -3.36 7.00 3.80
N MET A 82 -3.44 8.33 3.68
CA MET A 82 -3.87 9.03 2.46
C MET A 82 -2.70 9.49 1.58
N GLY A 83 -1.49 9.01 1.85
CA GLY A 83 -0.29 9.40 1.12
C GLY A 83 0.19 10.81 1.46
N SER A 84 1.20 11.28 0.74
CA SER A 84 1.93 12.53 1.05
C SER A 84 1.57 13.71 0.18
N PHE A 85 0.87 13.49 -0.94
CA PHE A 85 0.74 14.50 -2.00
C PHE A 85 -0.58 15.27 -1.94
N HIS A 86 -1.68 14.59 -1.64
CA HIS A 86 -3.02 15.19 -1.61
C HIS A 86 -3.76 14.69 -0.37
N SER A 87 -4.35 15.61 0.38
CA SER A 87 -5.27 15.30 1.47
C SER A 87 -6.71 15.47 1.00
N VAL A 88 -7.62 14.76 1.67
CA VAL A 88 -9.06 15.05 1.57
C VAL A 88 -9.38 16.34 2.32
N SER A 89 -10.55 16.93 2.06
CA SER A 89 -10.96 18.14 2.78
C SER A 89 -11.05 17.89 4.30
N THR A 90 -10.86 18.94 5.10
CA THR A 90 -11.03 18.87 6.57
C THR A 90 -12.40 18.30 6.94
N ALA A 91 -13.47 18.71 6.26
CA ALA A 91 -14.81 18.16 6.48
C ALA A 91 -14.89 16.64 6.22
N GLN A 92 -14.21 16.14 5.17
CA GLN A 92 -14.16 14.70 4.91
C GLN A 92 -13.32 13.96 5.96
N MET A 93 -12.23 14.55 6.45
CA MET A 93 -11.45 13.97 7.56
C MET A 93 -12.29 13.85 8.82
N ASP A 94 -13.18 14.80 9.07
CA ASP A 94 -14.07 14.79 10.24
C ASP A 94 -15.09 13.67 10.15
N GLU A 95 -15.75 13.51 8.99
CA GLU A 95 -16.65 12.39 8.76
C GLU A 95 -15.95 11.03 8.90
N ILE A 96 -14.68 10.93 8.44
CA ILE A 96 -13.87 9.72 8.64
C ILE A 96 -13.58 9.50 10.13
N ALA A 97 -13.13 10.53 10.85
CA ALA A 97 -12.80 10.43 12.28
C ALA A 97 -14.02 10.05 13.13
N PHE A 98 -15.18 10.68 12.88
CA PHE A 98 -16.42 10.32 13.55
C PHE A 98 -16.89 8.92 13.16
N GLY A 99 -16.80 8.54 11.88
CA GLY A 99 -17.17 7.20 11.44
C GLY A 99 -16.29 6.11 12.06
N LEU A 100 -14.99 6.34 12.19
CA LEU A 100 -14.08 5.44 12.90
C LEU A 100 -14.46 5.32 14.38
N ARG A 101 -14.74 6.43 15.05
CA ARG A 101 -15.21 6.45 16.45
C ARG A 101 -16.49 5.62 16.61
N ASP A 102 -17.48 5.88 15.77
CA ASP A 102 -18.79 5.23 15.81
C ASP A 102 -18.69 3.73 15.44
N SER A 103 -17.67 3.35 14.65
CA SER A 103 -17.46 1.95 14.27
C SER A 103 -17.01 1.06 15.43
N GLY A 104 -16.33 1.62 16.43
CA GLY A 104 -15.67 0.89 17.52
C GLY A 104 -14.45 0.06 17.08
N VAL A 105 -14.06 0.13 15.81
CA VAL A 105 -12.87 -0.53 15.27
C VAL A 105 -11.62 0.25 15.69
N ARG A 106 -10.58 -0.47 16.12
CA ARG A 106 -9.28 0.13 16.42
C ARG A 106 -8.59 0.56 15.14
N PHE A 107 -7.95 1.71 15.15
CA PHE A 107 -7.27 2.21 13.96
C PHE A 107 -5.91 2.82 14.28
N PHE A 108 -5.04 2.79 13.27
CA PHE A 108 -3.77 3.48 13.24
C PHE A 108 -3.79 4.44 12.05
N TRP A 109 -3.79 5.75 12.31
CA TRP A 109 -3.93 6.76 11.27
C TRP A 109 -2.70 7.65 11.18
N VAL A 110 -2.06 7.64 10.01
CA VAL A 110 -1.03 8.63 9.65
C VAL A 110 -1.67 9.90 9.08
N ALA A 111 -1.54 11.02 9.79
CA ALA A 111 -2.10 12.31 9.38
C ALA A 111 -1.11 13.45 9.68
N ARG A 112 -0.36 13.92 8.68
CA ARG A 112 0.75 14.88 8.85
C ARG A 112 0.32 16.19 9.51
N ASP A 113 -0.39 17.04 8.76
CA ASP A 113 -0.68 18.41 9.19
C ASP A 113 -1.86 18.49 10.18
N GLU A 114 -2.64 17.40 10.27
CA GLU A 114 -3.88 17.33 11.04
C GLU A 114 -3.75 16.46 12.30
N THR A 115 -2.53 16.01 12.65
CA THR A 115 -2.29 15.06 13.76
C THR A 115 -3.00 15.50 15.05
N ASN A 116 -2.74 16.72 15.53
CA ASN A 116 -3.21 17.16 16.85
C ASN A 116 -4.75 17.25 16.87
N ARG A 117 -5.33 17.83 15.82
CA ARG A 117 -6.78 17.95 15.67
C ARG A 117 -7.46 16.58 15.61
N LEU A 118 -6.90 15.65 14.84
CA LEU A 118 -7.43 14.30 14.73
C LEU A 118 -7.23 13.48 16.00
N LYS A 119 -6.15 13.68 16.77
CA LYS A 119 -5.98 13.04 18.09
C LYS A 119 -7.12 13.39 19.03
N GLU A 120 -7.49 14.67 19.10
CA GLU A 120 -8.61 15.14 19.92
C GLU A 120 -9.94 14.59 19.41
N LEU A 121 -10.11 14.51 18.08
CA LEU A 121 -11.33 14.02 17.45
C LEU A 121 -11.49 12.49 17.47
N CYS A 122 -10.41 11.72 17.53
CA CYS A 122 -10.44 10.27 17.38
C CYS A 122 -10.68 9.50 18.69
N SER A 123 -10.50 10.14 19.86
CA SER A 123 -10.62 9.52 21.18
C SER A 123 -9.67 8.32 21.41
N HIS A 124 -9.86 7.55 22.50
CA HIS A 124 -8.92 6.57 23.06
C HIS A 124 -8.85 5.21 22.32
N ILE A 125 -9.64 5.00 21.27
CA ILE A 125 -9.72 3.69 20.58
C ILE A 125 -8.74 3.53 19.42
N GLY A 126 -8.04 4.59 19.02
CA GLY A 126 -7.09 4.58 17.91
C GLY A 126 -5.85 5.42 18.19
N LEU A 127 -4.83 5.23 17.36
CA LEU A 127 -3.57 5.97 17.42
C LEU A 127 -3.41 6.83 16.17
N VAL A 128 -3.21 8.13 16.37
CA VAL A 128 -2.93 9.09 15.27
C VAL A 128 -1.49 9.58 15.37
N VAL A 129 -0.74 9.48 14.28
CA VAL A 129 0.67 9.88 14.22
C VAL A 129 0.94 10.75 12.99
N PRO A 130 1.92 11.67 13.03
CA PRO A 130 2.27 12.48 11.86
C PRO A 130 3.00 11.66 10.79
N TRP A 131 3.72 10.62 11.20
CA TRP A 131 4.53 9.77 10.34
C TRP A 131 4.77 8.42 11.02
N CYS A 132 4.98 7.37 10.22
CA CYS A 132 5.47 6.07 10.69
C CYS A 132 6.28 5.39 9.58
N ASN A 133 7.06 4.36 9.93
CA ASN A 133 7.54 3.40 8.94
C ASN A 133 6.34 2.55 8.46
N GLN A 134 5.72 2.96 7.34
CA GLN A 134 4.49 2.37 6.82
C GLN A 134 4.62 0.87 6.59
N LEU A 135 5.72 0.40 5.98
CA LEU A 135 5.91 -1.03 5.72
C LEU A 135 6.00 -1.85 7.03
N ARG A 136 6.66 -1.33 8.08
CA ARG A 136 6.68 -1.98 9.40
C ARG A 136 5.30 -2.07 10.03
N VAL A 137 4.49 -1.01 9.91
CA VAL A 137 3.11 -1.01 10.42
C VAL A 137 2.23 -1.97 9.63
N LEU A 138 2.27 -1.94 8.29
CA LEU A 138 1.51 -2.85 7.43
C LEU A 138 1.88 -4.33 7.67
N SER A 139 3.15 -4.61 7.98
CA SER A 139 3.62 -5.96 8.28
C SER A 139 3.26 -6.45 9.70
N HIS A 140 2.72 -5.58 10.55
CA HIS A 140 2.42 -5.91 11.94
C HIS A 140 1.20 -6.84 12.04
N SER A 141 1.29 -7.90 12.85
CA SER A 141 0.22 -8.92 12.97
C SER A 141 -1.14 -8.38 13.41
N SER A 142 -1.13 -7.27 14.15
CA SER A 142 -2.34 -6.60 14.64
C SER A 142 -3.07 -5.83 13.55
N VAL A 143 -2.40 -5.47 12.45
CA VAL A 143 -3.04 -4.79 11.31
C VAL A 143 -3.87 -5.81 10.53
N GLY A 144 -5.16 -5.52 10.40
CA GLY A 144 -6.13 -6.38 9.73
C GLY A 144 -6.55 -5.87 8.37
N GLY A 145 -6.30 -4.62 8.03
CA GLY A 145 -6.68 -4.05 6.75
C GLY A 145 -6.13 -2.64 6.55
N PHE A 146 -6.23 -2.15 5.32
CA PHE A 146 -5.64 -0.88 4.92
C PHE A 146 -6.66 0.04 4.23
N LEU A 147 -7.06 1.11 4.90
CA LEU A 147 -7.75 2.23 4.28
C LEU A 147 -6.73 3.11 3.55
N SER A 148 -6.78 3.11 2.23
CA SER A 148 -5.77 3.72 1.37
C SER A 148 -6.36 4.59 0.29
N HIS A 149 -5.67 5.70 0.01
CA HIS A 149 -5.88 6.50 -1.20
C HIS A 149 -5.52 5.78 -2.51
N CYS A 150 -4.97 4.56 -2.46
CA CYS A 150 -4.64 3.76 -3.64
C CYS A 150 -3.53 4.34 -4.52
N GLY A 151 -2.60 5.12 -3.96
CA GLY A 151 -1.34 5.41 -4.63
C GLY A 151 -0.57 4.11 -4.90
N TRP A 152 0.11 4.04 -6.03
CA TRP A 152 0.73 2.79 -6.50
C TRP A 152 1.74 2.20 -5.52
N SER A 153 2.58 3.03 -4.89
CA SER A 153 3.54 2.58 -3.89
C SER A 153 2.87 1.95 -2.66
N SER A 154 1.85 2.61 -2.10
CA SER A 154 1.12 2.08 -0.94
C SER A 154 0.31 0.83 -1.29
N THR A 155 -0.21 0.77 -2.51
CA THR A 155 -0.90 -0.43 -3.02
C THR A 155 0.06 -1.62 -3.03
N ARG A 156 1.27 -1.45 -3.56
CA ARG A 156 2.29 -2.51 -3.59
C ARG A 156 2.74 -2.94 -2.20
N GLU A 157 2.94 -2.00 -1.27
CA GLU A 157 3.28 -2.33 0.12
C GLU A 157 2.17 -3.12 0.82
N GLY A 158 0.90 -2.70 0.68
CA GLY A 158 -0.21 -3.45 1.28
C GLY A 158 -0.39 -4.85 0.69
N MET A 159 -0.17 -5.01 -0.62
CA MET A 159 -0.19 -6.32 -1.29
C MET A 159 0.97 -7.22 -0.83
N LEU A 160 2.17 -6.65 -0.70
CA LEU A 160 3.33 -7.36 -0.15
C LEU A 160 3.06 -7.86 1.28
N CYS A 161 2.28 -7.10 2.07
CA CYS A 161 1.87 -7.51 3.42
C CYS A 161 0.61 -8.40 3.44
N GLY A 162 0.01 -8.72 2.29
CA GLY A 162 -1.19 -9.56 2.20
C GLY A 162 -2.44 -8.94 2.82
N LEU A 163 -2.51 -7.61 2.89
CA LEU A 163 -3.61 -6.92 3.54
C LEU A 163 -4.77 -6.65 2.57
N PRO A 164 -6.02 -6.79 3.03
CA PRO A 164 -7.18 -6.31 2.28
C PRO A 164 -7.22 -4.78 2.28
N PHE A 165 -7.82 -4.20 1.24
CA PHE A 165 -7.93 -2.75 1.06
C PHE A 165 -9.35 -2.22 1.24
N LEU A 166 -9.48 -1.11 1.95
CA LEU A 166 -10.65 -0.23 1.89
C LEU A 166 -10.27 1.01 1.09
N THR A 167 -10.66 1.06 -0.18
CA THR A 167 -10.14 2.06 -1.11
C THR A 167 -10.87 3.39 -0.99
N PHE A 168 -10.12 4.48 -0.82
CA PHE A 168 -10.60 5.85 -0.78
C PHE A 168 -9.80 6.72 -1.78
N PRO A 169 -9.93 6.51 -3.11
CA PRO A 169 -9.16 7.29 -4.08
C PRO A 169 -9.49 8.78 -3.98
N ILE A 170 -8.48 9.64 -4.22
CA ILE A 170 -8.61 11.10 -4.14
C ILE A 170 -8.46 11.72 -5.53
N VAL A 171 -7.38 11.40 -6.25
CA VAL A 171 -7.03 12.03 -7.54
C VAL A 171 -6.21 11.12 -8.47
N PHE A 172 -6.13 11.47 -9.75
CA PHE A 172 -5.25 10.85 -10.76
C PHE A 172 -5.48 9.33 -10.95
N ASP A 173 -4.40 8.57 -11.05
CA ASP A 173 -4.34 7.13 -11.25
C ASP A 173 -4.95 6.34 -10.08
N GLN A 174 -5.12 6.96 -8.91
CA GLN A 174 -5.71 6.33 -7.73
C GLN A 174 -7.11 5.74 -8.01
N ILE A 175 -7.89 6.40 -8.86
CA ILE A 175 -9.23 5.92 -9.24
C ILE A 175 -9.12 4.60 -10.02
N LEU A 176 -8.14 4.49 -10.91
CA LEU A 176 -7.86 3.29 -11.69
C LEU A 176 -7.27 2.19 -10.79
N ASN A 177 -6.32 2.53 -9.92
CA ASN A 177 -5.75 1.59 -8.96
C ASN A 177 -6.84 1.02 -8.03
N SER A 178 -7.77 1.87 -7.57
CA SER A 178 -8.94 1.42 -6.80
C SER A 178 -9.85 0.47 -7.60
N LYS A 179 -10.01 0.67 -8.91
CA LYS A 179 -10.72 -0.29 -9.78
C LYS A 179 -9.97 -1.62 -9.86
N LEU A 180 -8.66 -1.61 -10.08
CA LEU A 180 -7.85 -2.83 -10.09
C LEU A 180 -8.00 -3.61 -8.78
N ILE A 181 -7.88 -2.94 -7.64
CA ILE A 181 -7.99 -3.53 -6.30
C ILE A 181 -9.36 -4.20 -6.08
N VAL A 182 -10.44 -3.54 -6.48
CA VAL A 182 -11.81 -3.96 -6.12
C VAL A 182 -12.43 -4.88 -7.18
N GLU A 183 -12.25 -4.57 -8.46
CA GLU A 183 -12.96 -5.24 -9.56
C GLU A 183 -12.12 -6.40 -10.14
N ASP A 184 -10.83 -6.18 -10.36
CA ASP A 184 -9.97 -7.14 -11.04
C ASP A 184 -9.34 -8.13 -10.05
N TRP A 185 -8.62 -7.61 -9.05
CA TRP A 185 -7.92 -8.41 -8.05
C TRP A 185 -8.84 -8.88 -6.93
N LYS A 186 -9.93 -8.14 -6.69
CA LYS A 186 -10.93 -8.46 -5.66
C LYS A 186 -10.30 -8.65 -4.27
N ILE A 187 -9.32 -7.81 -3.94
CA ILE A 187 -8.61 -7.78 -2.66
C ILE A 187 -9.05 -6.60 -1.79
N GLY A 188 -10.20 -5.99 -2.09
CA GLY A 188 -10.70 -4.87 -1.31
C GLY A 188 -12.14 -4.47 -1.62
N SER A 189 -12.60 -3.47 -0.87
CA SER A 189 -13.91 -2.83 -1.05
C SER A 189 -13.73 -1.32 -1.26
N ARG A 190 -14.65 -0.70 -1.99
CA ARG A 190 -14.61 0.75 -2.27
C ARG A 190 -15.46 1.53 -1.29
N VAL A 191 -14.90 2.59 -0.73
CA VAL A 191 -15.69 3.65 -0.09
C VAL A 191 -16.42 4.41 -1.18
N LYS A 192 -17.75 4.27 -1.23
CA LYS A 192 -18.58 4.94 -2.24
C LYS A 192 -18.54 6.45 -2.02
N GLN A 193 -17.80 7.15 -2.86
CA GLN A 193 -17.95 8.58 -3.06
C GLN A 193 -18.98 8.75 -4.18
N ASP A 194 -20.08 9.43 -3.93
CA ASP A 194 -20.98 9.81 -5.01
C ASP A 194 -20.23 10.75 -5.96
N MET A 195 -20.49 10.62 -7.27
CA MET A 195 -19.84 11.41 -8.32
C MET A 195 -20.33 12.87 -8.26
N GLY A 196 -19.73 13.67 -7.36
CA GLY A 196 -19.97 15.10 -7.21
C GLY A 196 -18.88 15.73 -6.35
N MET A 197 -18.42 16.93 -6.71
CA MET A 197 -17.29 17.62 -6.04
C MET A 197 -17.51 17.92 -4.54
N ASP A 198 -18.76 17.79 -4.06
CA ASP A 198 -19.17 18.15 -2.69
C ASP A 198 -19.81 17.00 -1.89
N ASN A 199 -19.89 15.77 -2.42
CA ASN A 199 -20.50 14.67 -1.67
C ASN A 199 -19.49 14.03 -0.72
N LEU A 200 -19.46 14.55 0.50
CA LEU A 200 -18.78 13.92 1.62
C LEU A 200 -19.34 12.51 1.87
N VAL A 201 -18.44 11.55 2.06
CA VAL A 201 -18.82 10.25 2.61
C VAL A 201 -19.12 10.43 4.08
N THR A 202 -20.37 10.23 4.47
CA THR A 202 -20.84 10.47 5.83
C THR A 202 -20.24 9.49 6.83
N ARG A 203 -20.12 9.90 8.10
CA ARG A 203 -19.67 9.09 9.23
C ARG A 203 -20.48 7.81 9.41
N VAL A 204 -21.77 7.84 9.08
CA VAL A 204 -22.66 6.68 9.16
C VAL A 204 -22.22 5.63 8.14
N GLU A 205 -21.94 6.05 6.91
CA GLU A 205 -21.47 5.15 5.87
C GLU A 205 -20.04 4.67 6.15
N ILE A 206 -19.14 5.56 6.61
CA ILE A 206 -17.79 5.16 7.04
C ILE A 206 -17.86 4.11 8.15
N SER A 207 -18.65 4.35 9.20
CA SER A 207 -18.80 3.42 10.32
C SER A 207 -19.28 2.06 9.85
N ARG A 208 -20.36 2.02 9.05
CA ARG A 208 -20.92 0.80 8.48
C ARG A 208 -19.91 0.03 7.63
N LEU A 209 -19.18 0.74 6.76
CA LEU A 209 -18.16 0.14 5.89
C LEU A 209 -17.00 -0.43 6.70
N VAL A 210 -16.48 0.33 7.66
CA VAL A 210 -15.36 -0.09 8.52
C VAL A 210 -15.75 -1.30 9.37
N GLN A 211 -16.93 -1.28 9.99
CA GLN A 211 -17.45 -2.42 10.77
C GLN A 211 -17.57 -3.68 9.91
N LYS A 212 -18.18 -3.57 8.72
CA LYS A 212 -18.30 -4.70 7.80
C LYS A 212 -16.92 -5.21 7.38
N PHE A 213 -16.04 -4.32 6.93
CA PHE A 213 -14.73 -4.63 6.38
C PHE A 213 -13.78 -5.30 7.39
N MET A 214 -13.90 -4.94 8.67
CA MET A 214 -13.07 -5.49 9.75
C MET A 214 -13.73 -6.68 10.47
N ASN A 215 -14.95 -7.06 10.10
CA ASN A 215 -15.61 -8.25 10.65
C ASN A 215 -15.04 -9.53 10.03
N LEU A 216 -14.19 -10.23 10.78
CA LEU A 216 -13.55 -11.47 10.35
C LEU A 216 -14.53 -12.63 10.12
N GLU A 217 -15.76 -12.54 10.66
CA GLU A 217 -16.79 -13.56 10.44
C GLU A 217 -17.60 -13.37 9.16
N ASN A 218 -17.44 -12.23 8.49
CA ASN A 218 -18.14 -11.96 7.24
C ASN A 218 -17.51 -12.75 6.07
N ASP A 219 -18.31 -13.52 5.34
CA ASP A 219 -17.82 -14.41 4.26
C ASP A 219 -17.16 -13.65 3.10
N GLU A 220 -17.69 -12.49 2.73
CA GLU A 220 -17.08 -11.63 1.69
C GLU A 220 -15.70 -11.13 2.14
N VAL A 221 -15.55 -10.77 3.42
CA VAL A 221 -14.26 -10.35 3.99
C VAL A 221 -13.29 -11.53 4.05
N LYS A 222 -13.75 -12.74 4.37
CA LYS A 222 -12.92 -13.96 4.35
C LYS A 222 -12.36 -14.19 2.94
N GLU A 223 -13.20 -14.12 1.90
CA GLU A 223 -12.78 -14.27 0.50
C GLU A 223 -11.75 -13.21 0.10
N ILE A 224 -12.01 -11.93 0.43
CA ILE A 224 -11.11 -10.82 0.14
C ILE A 224 -9.72 -11.05 0.78
N ARG A 225 -9.68 -11.51 2.04
CA ARG A 225 -8.43 -11.80 2.77
C ARG A 225 -7.67 -12.98 2.18
N THR A 226 -8.38 -14.04 1.79
CA THR A 226 -7.79 -15.19 1.09
C THR A 226 -7.11 -14.73 -0.19
N ARG A 227 -7.80 -13.94 -1.02
CA ARG A 227 -7.20 -13.37 -2.24
C ARG A 227 -6.01 -12.46 -1.92
N ALA A 228 -6.11 -11.57 -0.94
CA ALA A 228 -4.98 -10.71 -0.56
C ALA A 228 -3.73 -11.55 -0.18
N SER A 229 -3.93 -12.69 0.48
CA SER A 229 -2.86 -13.64 0.81
C SER A 229 -2.29 -14.34 -0.42
N GLU A 230 -3.11 -14.70 -1.41
CA GLU A 230 -2.65 -15.25 -2.70
C GLU A 230 -1.81 -14.24 -3.47
N PHE A 231 -2.24 -12.97 -3.49
CA PHE A 231 -1.47 -11.90 -4.11
C PHE A 231 -0.15 -11.66 -3.40
N GLN A 232 -0.09 -11.74 -2.07
CA GLN A 232 1.16 -11.71 -1.33
C GLN A 232 2.13 -12.81 -1.79
N GLN A 233 1.66 -14.02 -2.11
CA GLN A 233 2.53 -15.09 -2.59
C GLN A 233 3.18 -14.76 -3.94
N ILE A 234 2.52 -14.01 -4.82
CA ILE A 234 3.15 -13.53 -6.07
C ILE A 234 4.39 -12.68 -5.74
N PHE A 235 4.27 -11.79 -4.76
CA PHE A 235 5.38 -10.95 -4.32
C PHE A 235 6.49 -11.82 -3.69
N VAL A 236 6.16 -12.73 -2.77
CA VAL A 236 7.15 -13.61 -2.14
C VAL A 236 7.90 -14.44 -3.19
N ASN A 237 7.20 -15.01 -4.17
CA ASN A 237 7.81 -15.83 -5.22
C ASN A 237 8.78 -15.03 -6.09
N VAL A 238 8.41 -13.81 -6.48
CA VAL A 238 9.28 -12.93 -7.28
C VAL A 238 10.53 -12.51 -6.50
N GLN A 239 10.41 -12.32 -5.18
CA GLN A 239 11.55 -12.02 -4.31
C GLN A 239 12.52 -13.22 -4.24
N LEU A 240 12.00 -14.44 -4.04
CA LEU A 240 12.81 -15.66 -3.99
C LEU A 240 13.54 -15.93 -5.31
N GLN A 241 12.90 -15.70 -6.46
CA GLN A 241 13.54 -15.85 -7.77
C GLN A 241 14.73 -14.89 -7.93
N LYS A 242 14.61 -13.64 -7.48
CA LYS A 242 15.73 -12.68 -7.50
C LYS A 242 16.90 -13.16 -6.66
N GLU A 243 16.65 -13.73 -5.48
CA GLU A 243 17.68 -14.27 -4.59
C GLU A 243 18.37 -15.50 -5.19
N ASP A 244 17.63 -16.38 -5.87
CA ASP A 244 18.19 -17.55 -6.55
C ASP A 244 19.06 -17.17 -7.76
N HIS A 245 18.70 -16.12 -8.50
CA HIS A 245 19.54 -15.58 -9.58
C HIS A 245 20.79 -14.84 -9.08
N LEU A 246 20.83 -14.49 -7.79
CA LEU A 246 22.00 -13.89 -7.13
C LEU A 246 22.90 -14.92 -6.45
N LYS A 247 22.49 -16.20 -6.36
CA LYS A 247 23.38 -17.28 -5.93
C LYS A 247 24.41 -17.52 -7.03
N PRO A 248 25.72 -17.46 -6.75
CA PRO A 248 26.71 -17.78 -7.76
C PRO A 248 26.50 -19.24 -8.19
N ALA A 249 26.09 -19.43 -9.45
CA ALA A 249 26.17 -20.73 -10.08
C ALA A 249 27.61 -21.24 -9.89
N SER A 250 27.75 -22.45 -9.34
CA SER A 250 29.04 -23.10 -9.16
C SER A 250 29.83 -23.05 -10.48
N MET A 251 30.82 -22.16 -10.54
CA MET A 251 31.70 -21.96 -11.69
C MET A 251 33.15 -21.79 -11.17
N PRO A 252 34.14 -22.19 -11.99
CA PRO A 252 35.41 -22.70 -11.52
C PRO A 252 36.30 -21.61 -10.92
N SER A 253 37.19 -22.03 -10.03
CA SER A 253 38.20 -21.22 -9.38
C SER A 253 39.04 -20.42 -10.39
N SER A 254 38.79 -19.12 -10.51
CA SER A 254 39.83 -18.18 -10.92
C SER A 254 39.66 -16.87 -10.17
N ARG A 255 40.77 -16.43 -9.58
CA ARG A 255 40.89 -15.34 -8.62
C ARG A 255 40.72 -13.99 -9.34
N THR A 256 39.52 -13.40 -9.36
CA THR A 256 39.41 -11.95 -9.66
C THR A 256 38.21 -11.21 -9.04
N PHE A 257 37.27 -11.86 -8.34
CA PHE A 257 36.16 -11.14 -7.71
C PHE A 257 36.17 -11.28 -6.18
N HIS A 258 36.83 -10.32 -5.53
CA HIS A 258 36.87 -10.19 -4.06
C HIS A 258 36.48 -8.78 -3.57
N ILE A 259 35.59 -8.10 -4.29
CA ILE A 259 35.14 -6.74 -3.89
C ILE A 259 33.61 -6.64 -3.67
N ALA A 260 32.79 -7.56 -4.17
CA ALA A 260 31.33 -7.44 -4.02
C ALA A 260 30.73 -8.14 -2.78
N TRP A 261 31.49 -8.98 -2.06
CA TRP A 261 30.94 -9.82 -0.98
C TRP A 261 30.96 -9.15 0.41
N LEU A 262 31.55 -7.95 0.55
CA LEU A 262 31.80 -7.32 1.86
C LEU A 262 30.81 -6.22 2.26
N LEU A 263 29.79 -5.89 1.47
CA LEU A 263 28.85 -4.79 1.78
C LEU A 263 27.47 -5.24 2.29
N SER A 264 27.28 -6.52 2.60
CA SER A 264 26.04 -6.99 3.24
C SER A 264 26.14 -7.15 4.77
N ARG A 265 27.21 -6.63 5.39
CA ARG A 265 27.37 -6.54 6.84
C ARG A 265 28.22 -5.33 7.25
N THR A 266 27.66 -4.14 7.13
CA THR A 266 27.93 -2.96 7.99
C THR A 266 26.77 -2.00 7.87
#